data_AF-D6BDR7-F1
#
_entry.id   AF-D6BDR7-F1
#
_cell.length_a   1.000
_cell.length_b   1.000
_cell.length_c   1.000
_cell.angle_alpha   90.00
_cell.angle_beta   90.00
_cell.angle_gamma   90.00
#
_symmetry.space_group_name_H-M   'P 1'
#
loop_
_entity.id
_entity.type
_entity.pdbx_description
1 polymer ?
#
loop_
_entity_poly.entity_id
_entity_poly.type
_entity_poly.pdbx_seq_one_letter_code
_entity_poly.pdbx_strand_id
1 'polypeptide(L)'
;MKKIKYILITIVFSVLFGSCSTIIAIYQIATWKPKILVDLDIKVYSVYKNGKFTRDGLKEKEITKLGYQIVDDYGLYLYNGRIGTRGEYSKIIFYDDIKITINNKTVVIPKNKIKEKKITDIGYVYDYSIEPLKFNEFSTESFIIDLGTIEIVEKDGKIVKEKRKIPPIMLKNTINIYWLENAFHPNSVDTYYYYWLDKYKGEFGDAKTIYFNPELVKIPNDIKKIIENKKKLSNIEQKVGETWQGKVITNDTNLNILTWEKVDE
;
A
#
# COMPACT_ATOMS: atom_id res chain seq x y z
N MET A 1 -11.42 -34.70 44.31
CA MET A 1 -11.20 -33.25 44.56
C MET A 1 -10.05 -32.61 43.76
N LYS A 2 -8.90 -33.28 43.51
CA LYS A 2 -7.77 -32.65 42.79
C LYS A 2 -8.08 -32.28 41.31
N LYS A 3 -8.80 -33.11 40.55
CA LYS A 3 -9.12 -32.85 39.12
C LYS A 3 -10.02 -31.62 38.88
N ILE A 4 -11.02 -31.38 39.75
CA ILE A 4 -11.93 -30.22 39.64
C ILE A 4 -11.18 -28.91 39.93
N LYS A 5 -10.23 -28.92 40.88
CA LYS A 5 -9.38 -27.76 41.19
C LYS A 5 -8.52 -27.32 40.00
N TYR A 6 -7.93 -28.27 39.27
CA TYR A 6 -7.13 -27.96 38.08
C TYR A 6 -7.99 -27.42 36.93
N ILE A 7 -9.17 -28.00 36.68
CA ILE A 7 -10.09 -27.50 35.65
C ILE A 7 -10.55 -26.06 35.94
N LEU A 8 -10.88 -25.75 37.19
CA LEU A 8 -11.26 -24.38 37.59
C LEU A 8 -10.10 -23.39 37.41
N ILE A 9 -8.87 -23.79 37.76
CA ILE A 9 -7.67 -22.97 37.56
C ILE A 9 -7.41 -22.75 36.07
N THR A 10 -7.58 -23.77 35.22
CA THR A 10 -7.43 -23.65 33.76
C THR A 10 -8.49 -22.76 33.12
N ILE A 11 -9.74 -22.80 33.60
CA ILE A 11 -10.81 -21.89 33.13
C ILE A 11 -10.52 -20.44 33.54
N VAL A 12 -10.09 -20.21 34.79
CA VAL A 12 -9.73 -18.86 35.25
C VAL A 12 -8.51 -18.33 34.50
N PHE A 13 -7.48 -19.16 34.27
CA PHE A 13 -6.33 -18.78 33.44
C PHE A 13 -6.71 -18.51 31.98
N SER A 14 -7.60 -19.30 31.38
CA SER A 14 -8.00 -19.08 29.97
C SER A 14 -8.85 -17.82 29.79
N VAL A 15 -9.66 -17.43 30.78
CA VAL A 15 -10.38 -16.14 30.77
C VAL A 15 -9.41 -14.97 31.02
N LEU A 16 -8.47 -15.08 31.96
CA LEU A 16 -7.48 -14.04 32.23
C LEU A 16 -6.48 -13.83 31.08
N PHE A 17 -5.99 -14.91 30.47
CA PHE A 17 -5.03 -14.83 29.35
C PHE A 17 -5.69 -14.66 27.98
N GLY A 18 -6.93 -15.16 27.80
CA GLY A 18 -7.72 -14.92 26.58
C GLY A 18 -8.29 -13.50 26.51
N SER A 19 -8.40 -12.80 27.63
CA SER A 19 -8.85 -11.40 27.70
C SER A 19 -7.73 -10.37 27.57
N CYS A 20 -6.45 -10.75 27.70
CA CYS A 20 -5.34 -9.80 27.56
C CYS A 20 -5.32 -9.11 26.19
N SER A 21 -5.59 -9.84 25.10
CA SER A 21 -5.68 -9.26 23.76
C SER A 21 -6.88 -8.30 23.62
N THR A 22 -8.03 -8.67 24.19
CA THR A 22 -9.24 -7.84 24.19
C THR A 22 -9.10 -6.59 25.08
N ILE A 23 -8.48 -6.71 26.25
CA ILE A 23 -8.22 -5.59 27.17
C ILE A 23 -7.17 -4.64 26.59
N ILE A 24 -6.10 -5.17 25.98
CA ILE A 24 -5.11 -4.35 25.25
C ILE A 24 -5.80 -3.62 24.08
N ALA A 25 -6.68 -4.29 23.34
CA ALA A 25 -7.44 -3.65 22.27
C ALA A 25 -8.38 -2.56 22.79
N ILE A 26 -9.15 -2.82 23.86
CA ILE A 26 -10.01 -1.82 24.49
C ILE A 26 -9.21 -0.64 25.04
N TYR A 27 -8.07 -0.90 25.70
CA TYR A 27 -7.20 0.15 26.20
C TYR A 27 -6.61 0.99 25.06
N GLN A 28 -6.15 0.35 23.98
CA GLN A 28 -5.66 1.04 22.79
C GLN A 28 -6.78 1.85 22.12
N ILE A 29 -8.02 1.34 22.03
CA ILE A 29 -9.17 2.09 21.52
C ILE A 29 -9.47 3.31 22.41
N ALA A 30 -9.51 3.10 23.73
CA ALA A 30 -9.87 4.15 24.70
C ALA A 30 -8.79 5.25 24.82
N THR A 31 -7.54 4.93 24.55
CA THR A 31 -6.41 5.86 24.66
C THR A 31 -5.91 6.38 23.31
N TRP A 32 -6.41 5.87 22.19
CA TRP A 32 -6.01 6.32 20.86
C TRP A 32 -6.46 7.76 20.63
N LYS A 33 -5.50 8.58 20.20
CA LYS A 33 -5.78 9.91 19.68
C LYS A 33 -5.78 9.84 18.17
N PRO A 34 -6.90 10.20 17.51
CA PRO A 34 -6.94 10.33 16.07
C PRO A 34 -5.79 11.21 15.58
N LYS A 35 -5.12 10.79 14.51
CA LYS A 35 -3.95 11.51 13.96
C LYS A 35 -3.87 11.37 12.45
N ILE A 36 -3.21 12.35 11.84
CA ILE A 36 -2.80 12.27 10.44
C ILE A 36 -1.64 11.29 10.36
N LEU A 37 -1.70 10.38 9.40
CA LEU A 37 -0.61 9.52 9.04
C LEU A 37 -0.21 9.75 7.59
N VAL A 38 1.03 9.38 7.29
CA VAL A 38 1.56 9.30 5.94
C VAL A 38 1.93 7.85 5.68
N ASP A 39 1.50 7.35 4.54
CA ASP A 39 2.01 6.14 3.94
C ASP A 39 2.75 6.49 2.64
N LEU A 40 3.89 5.86 2.43
CA LEU A 40 4.76 6.07 1.28
C LEU A 40 4.87 4.74 0.54
N ASP A 41 4.50 4.78 -0.74
CA ASP A 41 4.42 3.59 -1.56
C ASP A 41 5.04 3.88 -2.94
N ILE A 42 5.55 2.85 -3.58
CA ILE A 42 6.21 2.91 -4.88
C ILE A 42 5.26 2.35 -5.93
N LYS A 43 4.84 3.21 -6.86
CA LYS A 43 3.87 2.84 -7.90
C LYS A 43 4.45 2.93 -9.30
N VAL A 44 3.84 2.18 -10.21
CA VAL A 44 4.17 2.22 -11.63
C VAL A 44 3.78 3.56 -12.21
N TYR A 45 4.78 4.34 -12.62
CA TYR A 45 4.57 5.64 -13.21
C TYR A 45 4.45 5.59 -14.73
N SER A 46 5.28 4.80 -15.42
CA SER A 46 5.22 4.68 -16.89
C SER A 46 5.94 3.42 -17.37
N VAL A 47 5.71 3.05 -18.62
CA VAL A 47 6.32 1.89 -19.28
C VAL A 47 7.01 2.35 -20.56
N TYR A 48 8.16 1.77 -20.87
CA TYR A 48 8.88 2.10 -22.09
C TYR A 48 8.29 1.39 -23.31
N LYS A 49 7.78 2.16 -24.27
CA LYS A 49 7.10 1.66 -25.48
C LYS A 49 7.33 2.64 -26.61
N ASN A 50 7.59 2.13 -27.82
CA ASN A 50 7.79 2.95 -29.02
C ASN A 50 8.84 4.07 -28.84
N GLY A 51 9.96 3.75 -28.18
CA GLY A 51 11.09 4.67 -28.01
C GLY A 51 10.98 5.67 -26.85
N LYS A 52 9.88 5.66 -26.08
CA LYS A 52 9.68 6.58 -24.95
C LYS A 52 8.93 5.95 -23.78
N PHE A 53 9.07 6.56 -22.60
CA PHE A 53 8.21 6.24 -21.46
C PHE A 53 6.82 6.85 -21.64
N THR A 54 5.78 6.06 -21.38
CA THR A 54 4.38 6.42 -21.59
C THR A 54 3.48 5.84 -20.50
N ARG A 55 2.34 6.49 -20.26
CA ARG A 55 1.26 6.03 -19.37
C ARG A 55 0.12 5.34 -20.13
N ASP A 56 0.34 5.04 -21.41
CA ASP A 56 -0.63 4.43 -22.32
C ASP A 56 -2.00 5.11 -22.29
N GLY A 57 -1.99 6.45 -22.26
CA GLY A 57 -3.19 7.30 -22.24
C GLY A 57 -3.79 7.55 -20.85
N LEU A 58 -3.29 6.89 -19.80
CA LEU A 58 -3.75 7.10 -18.42
C LEU A 58 -3.32 8.46 -17.88
N LYS A 59 -4.24 9.11 -17.15
CA LYS A 59 -3.99 10.37 -16.47
C LYS A 59 -3.02 10.17 -15.31
N GLU A 60 -2.32 11.23 -14.93
CA GLU A 60 -1.36 11.20 -13.83
C GLU A 60 -2.02 10.83 -12.49
N LYS A 61 -3.28 11.24 -12.27
CA LYS A 61 -4.09 10.87 -11.09
C LYS A 61 -4.53 9.41 -11.02
N GLU A 62 -4.42 8.67 -12.12
CA GLU A 62 -4.77 7.25 -12.15
C GLU A 62 -3.56 6.41 -11.71
N ILE A 63 -3.16 6.59 -10.45
CA ILE A 63 -1.88 6.12 -9.90
C ILE A 63 -1.75 4.59 -9.95
N THR A 64 -2.83 3.85 -9.63
CA THR A 64 -2.81 2.39 -9.50
C THR A 64 -3.12 1.65 -10.80
N LYS A 65 -3.82 2.29 -11.75
CA LYS A 65 -4.35 1.62 -12.96
C LYS A 65 -3.26 0.99 -13.82
N LEU A 66 -2.15 1.69 -14.03
CA LEU A 66 -1.05 1.17 -14.84
C LEU A 66 -0.38 -0.04 -14.17
N GLY A 67 -0.30 -0.04 -12.83
CA GLY A 67 0.20 -1.20 -12.08
C GLY A 67 -0.68 -2.43 -12.29
N TYR A 68 -2.01 -2.28 -12.28
CA TYR A 68 -2.91 -3.39 -12.58
C TYR A 68 -2.77 -3.89 -14.02
N GLN A 69 -2.59 -3.00 -15.00
CA GLN A 69 -2.30 -3.42 -16.38
C GLN A 69 -1.01 -4.25 -16.48
N ILE A 70 0.05 -3.86 -15.77
CA ILE A 70 1.29 -4.66 -15.71
C ILE A 70 1.05 -6.06 -15.13
N VAL A 71 0.22 -6.16 -14.09
CA VAL A 71 -0.17 -7.45 -13.51
C VAL A 71 -0.93 -8.30 -14.52
N ASP A 72 -1.91 -7.72 -15.22
CA ASP A 72 -2.76 -8.46 -16.16
C ASP A 72 -1.97 -8.90 -17.40
N ASP A 73 -1.15 -8.02 -17.97
CA ASP A 73 -0.36 -8.28 -19.17
C ASP A 73 0.79 -9.27 -18.90
N TYR A 74 1.56 -9.02 -17.84
CA TYR A 74 2.83 -9.70 -17.58
C TYR A 74 2.82 -10.64 -16.38
N GLY A 75 1.78 -10.64 -15.55
CA GLY A 75 1.74 -11.41 -14.30
C GLY A 75 2.65 -10.85 -13.20
N LEU A 76 3.12 -9.61 -13.36
CA LEU A 76 4.10 -8.98 -12.47
C LEU A 76 3.42 -8.09 -11.45
N TYR A 77 3.62 -8.37 -10.18
CA TYR A 77 3.21 -7.51 -9.07
C TYR A 77 4.39 -6.67 -8.60
N LEU A 78 4.20 -5.36 -8.49
CA LEU A 78 5.21 -4.42 -8.03
C LEU A 78 4.79 -3.90 -6.65
N TYR A 79 5.59 -4.22 -5.64
CA TYR A 79 5.30 -3.91 -4.24
C TYR A 79 6.50 -3.24 -3.59
N ASN A 80 6.39 -1.96 -3.25
CA ASN A 80 7.44 -1.19 -2.60
C ASN A 80 8.84 -1.41 -3.23
N GLY A 81 8.92 -1.25 -4.56
CA GLY A 81 10.18 -1.39 -5.30
C GLY A 81 10.67 -2.83 -5.48
N ARG A 82 9.92 -3.81 -4.97
CA ARG A 82 10.15 -5.24 -5.20
C ARG A 82 9.23 -5.78 -6.28
N ILE A 83 9.65 -6.89 -6.87
CA ILE A 83 8.85 -7.61 -7.86
C ILE A 83 8.42 -8.94 -7.28
N GLY A 84 7.16 -9.27 -7.50
CA GLY A 84 6.61 -10.60 -7.28
C GLY A 84 5.63 -10.98 -8.37
N THR A 85 4.91 -12.06 -8.12
CA THR A 85 3.87 -12.61 -8.99
C THR A 85 2.52 -12.51 -8.30
N ARG A 86 1.43 -12.71 -9.04
CA ARG A 86 0.09 -12.86 -8.43
C ARG A 86 -0.14 -14.34 -8.11
N GLY A 87 -0.37 -14.65 -6.83
CA GLY A 87 -0.69 -16.01 -6.36
C GLY A 87 0.48 -16.69 -5.66
N GLU A 88 0.17 -17.41 -4.58
CA GLU A 88 1.17 -17.93 -3.62
C GLU A 88 2.16 -18.98 -4.16
N TYR A 89 1.97 -19.42 -5.40
CA TYR A 89 2.67 -20.59 -5.96
C TYR A 89 3.45 -20.29 -7.26
N SER A 90 3.47 -19.04 -7.76
CA SER A 90 4.12 -18.70 -9.03
C SER A 90 5.51 -18.10 -8.86
N LYS A 91 6.53 -18.66 -9.53
CA LYS A 91 7.93 -18.24 -9.55
C LYS A 91 8.26 -17.51 -10.86
N ILE A 92 9.16 -16.52 -10.80
CA ILE A 92 9.75 -15.86 -11.97
C ILE A 92 11.09 -16.53 -12.32
N ILE A 93 11.25 -16.90 -13.57
CA ILE A 93 12.52 -17.32 -14.17
C ILE A 93 13.10 -16.11 -14.92
N PHE A 94 14.29 -15.68 -14.51
CA PHE A 94 15.03 -14.59 -15.16
C PHE A 94 16.04 -15.16 -16.16
N TYR A 95 15.97 -14.74 -17.42
CA TYR A 95 16.94 -15.14 -18.45
C TYR A 95 18.08 -14.14 -18.60
N ASP A 96 17.82 -12.88 -18.28
CA ASP A 96 18.74 -11.75 -18.39
C ASP A 96 19.10 -11.20 -17.00
N ASP A 97 20.20 -10.45 -16.93
CA ASP A 97 20.54 -9.65 -15.75
C ASP A 97 19.59 -8.45 -15.64
N ILE A 98 19.23 -8.09 -14.40
CA ILE A 98 18.33 -6.96 -14.16
C ILE A 98 19.15 -5.68 -14.18
N LYS A 99 18.63 -4.64 -14.83
CA LYS A 99 19.22 -3.30 -14.80
C LYS A 99 18.31 -2.35 -14.05
N ILE A 100 18.91 -1.59 -13.16
CA ILE A 100 18.22 -0.57 -12.37
C ILE A 100 18.89 0.76 -12.62
N THR A 101 18.09 1.75 -13.00
CA THR A 101 18.57 3.11 -13.27
C THR A 101 17.92 4.10 -12.32
N ILE A 102 18.73 4.86 -11.59
CA ILE A 102 18.30 5.98 -10.74
C ILE A 102 19.27 7.14 -11.00
N ASN A 103 18.76 8.35 -11.22
CA ASN A 103 19.59 9.55 -11.45
C ASN A 103 20.67 9.34 -12.53
N ASN A 104 20.29 8.70 -13.65
CA ASN A 104 21.18 8.32 -14.75
C ASN A 104 22.33 7.36 -14.40
N LYS A 105 22.36 6.82 -13.17
CA LYS A 105 23.30 5.77 -12.77
C LYS A 105 22.62 4.43 -12.91
N THR A 106 23.23 3.53 -13.69
CA THR A 106 22.74 2.18 -13.89
C THR A 106 23.54 1.19 -13.06
N VAL A 107 22.86 0.31 -12.34
CA VAL A 107 23.43 -0.86 -11.67
C VAL A 107 22.87 -2.10 -12.34
N VAL A 108 23.75 -3.08 -12.60
CA VAL A 108 23.38 -4.38 -13.15
C VAL A 108 23.41 -5.40 -12.03
N ILE A 109 22.32 -6.13 -11.86
CA ILE A 109 22.18 -7.23 -10.92
C ILE A 109 22.25 -8.54 -11.70
N PRO A 110 23.32 -9.31 -11.50
CA PRO A 110 23.44 -10.64 -12.10
C PRO A 110 22.26 -11.52 -11.74
N LYS A 111 21.65 -12.20 -12.72
CA LYS A 111 20.47 -13.04 -12.49
C LYS A 111 20.66 -14.11 -11.42
N ASN A 112 21.89 -14.64 -11.31
CA ASN A 112 22.26 -15.64 -10.32
C ASN A 112 22.36 -15.10 -8.88
N LYS A 113 22.36 -13.77 -8.70
CA LYS A 113 22.35 -13.12 -7.38
C LYS A 113 20.94 -12.74 -6.92
N ILE A 114 19.92 -12.88 -7.78
CA ILE A 114 18.54 -12.60 -7.43
C ILE A 114 18.07 -13.66 -6.45
N LYS A 115 17.68 -13.24 -5.24
CA LYS A 115 17.20 -14.14 -4.18
C LYS A 115 15.69 -14.10 -4.11
N GLU A 116 15.11 -15.29 -4.09
CA GLU A 116 13.69 -15.51 -3.88
C GLU A 116 13.37 -15.41 -2.38
N LYS A 117 12.39 -14.59 -2.02
CA LYS A 117 11.85 -14.48 -0.67
C LYS A 117 10.35 -14.74 -0.72
N LYS A 118 9.88 -15.75 0.02
CA LYS A 118 8.45 -16.00 0.14
C LYS A 118 7.82 -14.95 1.06
N ILE A 119 6.77 -14.28 0.60
CA ILE A 119 5.92 -13.40 1.40
C ILE A 119 4.52 -14.00 1.39
N THR A 120 3.96 -14.28 2.57
CA THR A 120 2.55 -14.68 2.73
C THR A 120 1.65 -13.66 2.05
N ASP A 121 0.64 -14.14 1.30
CA ASP A 121 -0.36 -13.34 0.57
C ASP A 121 0.07 -12.73 -0.78
N ILE A 122 1.38 -12.57 -1.05
CA ILE A 122 1.89 -12.00 -2.32
C ILE A 122 2.62 -13.07 -3.16
N GLY A 123 3.04 -14.18 -2.56
CA GLY A 123 3.78 -15.25 -3.24
C GLY A 123 5.29 -15.03 -3.17
N TYR A 124 5.98 -15.22 -4.30
CA TYR A 124 7.43 -15.04 -4.34
C TYR A 124 7.80 -13.61 -4.68
N VAL A 125 8.54 -12.98 -3.78
CA VAL A 125 9.07 -11.63 -3.96
C VAL A 125 10.58 -11.71 -4.08
N TYR A 126 11.13 -11.01 -5.05
CA TYR A 126 12.55 -10.99 -5.32
C TYR A 126 13.14 -9.74 -4.67
N ASP A 127 13.94 -9.98 -3.62
CA ASP A 127 14.65 -8.90 -2.93
C ASP A 127 15.92 -8.60 -3.72
N TYR A 128 15.91 -7.44 -4.36
CA TYR A 128 17.11 -6.81 -4.88
C TYR A 128 17.70 -6.01 -3.72
N SER A 129 18.43 -6.68 -2.82
CA SER A 129 19.20 -5.96 -1.80
C SER A 129 20.36 -5.27 -2.51
N ILE A 130 20.20 -3.98 -2.85
CA ILE A 130 21.17 -3.20 -3.64
C ILE A 130 21.90 -2.24 -2.71
N GLU A 131 23.10 -2.62 -2.27
CA GLU A 131 24.13 -1.63 -1.96
C GLU A 131 24.86 -1.33 -3.28
N PRO A 132 24.92 -0.07 -3.76
CA PRO A 132 24.75 1.19 -3.03
C PRO A 132 23.45 1.97 -3.29
N LEU A 133 22.52 1.48 -4.12
CA LEU A 133 21.26 2.18 -4.39
C LEU A 133 20.24 1.89 -3.28
N LYS A 134 20.45 2.48 -2.10
CA LYS A 134 19.41 2.53 -1.06
C LYS A 134 18.22 3.30 -1.63
N PHE A 135 17.17 2.56 -1.98
CA PHE A 135 15.90 3.17 -2.34
C PHE A 135 15.39 3.94 -1.13
N ASN A 136 15.31 5.26 -1.27
CA ASN A 136 14.78 6.13 -0.23
C ASN A 136 13.28 6.34 -0.56
N GLU A 137 12.40 5.87 0.32
CA GLU A 137 10.94 6.07 0.23
C GLU A 137 10.53 7.55 0.17
N PHE A 138 11.41 8.45 0.63
CA PHE A 138 11.23 9.90 0.52
C PHE A 138 11.84 10.51 -0.77
N SER A 139 12.37 9.70 -1.68
CA SER A 139 12.97 10.19 -2.92
C SER A 139 11.90 10.70 -3.88
N THR A 140 12.06 11.90 -4.41
CA THR A 140 11.23 12.44 -5.50
C THR A 140 11.69 11.97 -6.88
N GLU A 141 12.88 11.35 -6.95
CA GLU A 141 13.46 10.85 -8.18
C GLU A 141 12.76 9.58 -8.68
N SER A 142 12.63 9.45 -9.99
CA SER A 142 12.12 8.24 -10.62
C SER A 142 13.17 7.13 -10.67
N PHE A 143 12.69 5.91 -10.57
CA PHE A 143 13.47 4.69 -10.66
C PHE A 143 13.04 3.89 -11.90
N ILE A 144 13.98 3.38 -12.69
CA ILE A 144 13.67 2.51 -13.83
C ILE A 144 14.19 1.11 -13.56
N ILE A 145 13.35 0.11 -13.80
CA ILE A 145 13.72 -1.30 -13.76
C ILE A 145 13.54 -1.95 -15.13
N ASP A 146 14.60 -2.58 -15.62
CA ASP A 146 14.61 -3.42 -16.81
C ASP A 146 14.89 -4.86 -16.37
N LEU A 147 13.89 -5.71 -16.53
CA LEU A 147 13.95 -7.12 -16.16
C LEU A 147 14.48 -8.02 -17.27
N GLY A 148 14.64 -7.46 -18.48
CA GLY A 148 14.88 -8.25 -19.68
C GLY A 148 13.77 -9.28 -19.91
N THR A 149 14.17 -10.50 -20.17
CA THR A 149 13.31 -11.62 -20.52
C THR A 149 12.99 -12.46 -19.29
N ILE A 150 11.71 -12.70 -19.05
CA ILE A 150 11.23 -13.54 -17.95
C ILE A 150 10.24 -14.59 -18.44
N GLU A 151 10.03 -15.62 -17.63
CA GLU A 151 8.92 -16.57 -17.71
C GLU A 151 8.33 -16.75 -16.30
N ILE A 152 7.01 -16.92 -16.19
CA ILE A 152 6.36 -17.20 -14.89
C ILE A 152 5.84 -18.62 -14.91
N VAL A 153 6.24 -19.41 -13.92
CA VAL A 153 5.89 -20.82 -13.76
C VAL A 153 5.32 -21.09 -12.38
N GLU A 154 4.41 -22.05 -12.27
CA GLU A 154 4.00 -22.62 -10.98
C GLU A 154 5.09 -23.55 -10.42
N LYS A 155 4.94 -23.97 -9.16
CA LYS A 155 5.90 -24.88 -8.48
C LYS A 155 6.10 -26.22 -9.18
N ASP A 156 5.08 -26.72 -9.88
CA ASP A 156 5.12 -27.97 -10.63
C ASP A 156 5.75 -27.81 -12.03
N GLY A 157 6.15 -26.59 -12.39
CA GLY A 157 6.75 -26.26 -13.69
C GLY A 157 5.74 -25.84 -14.76
N LYS A 158 4.44 -25.79 -14.46
CA LYS A 158 3.43 -25.30 -15.40
C LYS A 158 3.65 -23.83 -15.72
N ILE A 159 3.69 -23.49 -17.01
CA ILE A 159 3.86 -22.09 -17.46
C ILE A 159 2.55 -21.31 -17.23
N VAL A 160 2.64 -20.23 -16.46
CA VAL A 160 1.55 -19.26 -16.22
C VAL A 160 1.62 -18.10 -17.21
N LYS A 161 2.83 -17.60 -17.46
CA LYS A 161 3.11 -16.59 -18.48
C LYS A 161 4.35 -17.02 -19.26
N GLU A 162 4.16 -17.20 -20.57
CA GLU A 162 5.22 -17.61 -21.49
C GLU A 162 6.40 -16.63 -21.49
N LYS A 163 7.59 -17.20 -21.74
CA LYS A 163 8.84 -16.46 -21.91
C LYS A 163 8.68 -15.25 -22.83
N ARG A 164 8.90 -14.05 -22.28
CA ARG A 164 8.81 -12.80 -23.02
C ARG A 164 9.71 -11.71 -22.45
N LYS A 165 10.09 -10.76 -23.31
CA LYS A 165 10.80 -9.56 -22.90
C LYS A 165 9.82 -8.58 -22.27
N ILE A 166 10.15 -8.09 -21.08
CA ILE A 166 9.38 -7.07 -20.36
C ILE A 166 9.93 -5.69 -20.75
N PRO A 167 9.06 -4.74 -21.11
CA PRO A 167 9.51 -3.37 -21.32
C PRO A 167 10.05 -2.77 -20.01
N PRO A 168 11.08 -1.92 -20.05
CA PRO A 168 11.51 -1.17 -18.87
C PRO A 168 10.35 -0.41 -18.22
N ILE A 169 10.26 -0.49 -16.90
CA ILE A 169 9.18 0.09 -16.10
C ILE A 169 9.76 1.20 -15.24
N MET A 170 9.15 2.38 -15.28
CA MET A 170 9.48 3.48 -14.39
C MET A 170 8.56 3.46 -13.18
N LEU A 171 9.14 3.52 -12.00
CA LEU A 171 8.48 3.64 -10.71
C LEU A 171 8.71 5.02 -10.10
N LYS A 172 7.74 5.51 -9.35
CA LYS A 172 7.84 6.72 -8.54
C LYS A 172 7.23 6.51 -7.17
N ASN A 173 7.76 7.24 -6.19
CA ASN A 173 7.14 7.33 -4.88
C ASN A 173 5.82 8.11 -4.95
N THR A 174 4.88 7.64 -4.15
CA THR A 174 3.58 8.25 -3.90
C THR A 174 3.47 8.51 -2.41
N ILE A 175 2.66 9.50 -2.07
CA ILE A 175 2.34 9.84 -0.70
C ILE A 175 0.83 9.75 -0.53
N ASN A 176 0.42 8.98 0.48
CA ASN A 176 -0.95 8.89 0.95
C ASN A 176 -1.02 9.51 2.34
N ILE A 177 -1.66 10.67 2.45
CA ILE A 177 -1.94 11.34 3.72
C ILE A 177 -3.38 11.02 4.08
N TYR A 178 -3.59 10.42 5.24
CA TYR A 178 -4.92 10.00 5.67
C TYR A 178 -5.13 10.21 7.17
N TRP A 179 -6.40 10.27 7.55
CA TRP A 179 -6.82 10.27 8.93
C TRP A 179 -6.98 8.84 9.45
N LEU A 180 -6.32 8.53 10.56
CA LEU A 180 -6.57 7.30 11.29
C LEU A 180 -7.35 7.61 12.57
N GLU A 181 -8.67 7.39 12.50
CA GLU A 181 -9.58 7.66 13.61
C GLU A 181 -9.37 6.72 14.78
N ASN A 182 -9.04 5.45 14.53
CA ASN A 182 -8.76 4.45 15.55
C ASN A 182 -7.66 3.48 15.09
N ALA A 183 -6.99 2.82 16.04
CA ALA A 183 -5.85 1.96 15.77
C ALA A 183 -6.16 0.65 15.01
N PHE A 184 -7.44 0.24 14.92
CA PHE A 184 -7.84 -1.13 14.56
C PHE A 184 -8.69 -1.24 13.29
N HIS A 185 -9.19 -0.14 12.74
CA HIS A 185 -9.96 -0.12 11.50
C HIS A 185 -9.20 0.61 10.37
N PRO A 186 -8.08 0.03 9.87
CA PRO A 186 -7.28 0.62 8.80
C PRO A 186 -8.04 0.73 7.46
N ASN A 187 -9.21 0.09 7.36
CA ASN A 187 -10.04 0.09 6.15
C ASN A 187 -11.05 1.25 6.09
N SER A 188 -11.20 2.02 7.17
CA SER A 188 -12.03 3.22 7.23
C SER A 188 -11.15 4.46 7.40
N VAL A 189 -10.28 4.70 6.43
CA VAL A 189 -9.38 5.84 6.40
C VAL A 189 -9.94 6.93 5.49
N ASP A 190 -9.95 8.17 5.99
CA ASP A 190 -10.24 9.33 5.15
C ASP A 190 -8.93 9.80 4.50
N THR A 191 -8.79 9.55 3.20
CA THR A 191 -7.63 9.97 2.42
C THR A 191 -7.73 11.45 2.06
N TYR A 192 -6.83 12.25 2.61
CA TYR A 192 -6.75 13.69 2.34
C TYR A 192 -5.91 14.03 1.13
N TYR A 193 -4.87 13.24 0.89
CA TYR A 193 -4.00 13.45 -0.26
C TYR A 193 -3.49 12.09 -0.72
N TYR A 194 -3.70 11.77 -2.00
CA TYR A 194 -3.05 10.62 -2.61
C TYR A 194 -2.52 10.98 -3.99
N TYR A 195 -1.21 11.21 -4.08
CA TYR A 195 -0.57 11.63 -5.31
C TYR A 195 0.92 11.29 -5.35
N TRP A 196 1.59 11.65 -6.45
CA TRP A 196 3.04 11.49 -6.59
C TRP A 196 3.79 12.38 -5.60
N LEU A 197 4.84 11.84 -4.99
CA LEU A 197 5.59 12.53 -3.94
C LEU A 197 6.28 13.81 -4.45
N ASP A 198 6.75 13.83 -5.70
CA ASP A 198 7.37 14.99 -6.36
C ASP A 198 6.41 16.17 -6.58
N LYS A 199 5.11 15.95 -6.37
CA LYS A 199 4.06 16.95 -6.52
C LYS A 199 3.54 17.49 -5.19
N TYR A 200 3.92 16.85 -4.09
CA TYR A 200 3.49 17.25 -2.76
C TYR A 200 4.16 18.56 -2.34
N LYS A 201 3.35 19.54 -1.91
CA LYS A 201 3.80 20.91 -1.63
C LYS A 201 4.02 21.19 -0.14
N GLY A 202 3.91 20.18 0.73
CA GLY A 202 4.10 20.37 2.17
C GLY A 202 2.91 20.99 2.90
N GLU A 203 1.69 20.89 2.33
CA GLU A 203 0.46 21.46 2.91
C GLU A 203 0.17 20.94 4.34
N PHE A 204 0.60 19.71 4.64
CA PHE A 204 0.51 19.06 5.95
C PHE A 204 1.87 19.04 6.69
N GLY A 205 2.88 19.76 6.20
CA GLY A 205 4.27 19.67 6.64
C GLY A 205 5.12 18.73 5.78
N ASP A 206 6.40 18.59 6.10
CA ASP A 206 7.31 17.71 5.38
C ASP A 206 6.93 16.23 5.57
N ALA A 207 6.98 15.44 4.48
CA ALA A 207 6.57 14.03 4.48
C ALA A 207 7.32 13.20 5.53
N LYS A 208 8.62 13.49 5.73
CA LYS A 208 9.46 12.81 6.72
C LYS A 208 9.04 13.17 8.14
N THR A 209 8.72 14.43 8.38
CA THR A 209 8.21 14.87 9.69
C THR A 209 6.89 14.18 10.03
N ILE A 210 5.94 14.13 9.08
CA ILE A 210 4.64 13.49 9.30
C ILE A 210 4.81 11.99 9.54
N TYR A 211 5.66 11.33 8.74
CA TYR A 211 5.89 9.88 8.84
C TYR A 211 6.51 9.47 10.19
N PHE A 212 7.56 10.16 10.64
CA PHE A 212 8.24 9.79 11.88
C PHE A 212 7.55 10.34 13.14
N ASN A 213 6.91 11.50 13.06
CA ASN A 213 6.32 12.18 14.22
C ASN A 213 4.93 12.74 13.87
N PRO A 214 3.93 11.87 13.60
CA PRO A 214 2.58 12.32 13.19
C PRO A 214 1.88 13.21 14.23
N GLU A 215 2.28 13.12 15.51
CA GLU A 215 1.73 13.95 16.59
C GLU A 215 2.16 15.43 16.53
N LEU A 216 3.25 15.73 15.82
CA LEU A 216 3.73 17.10 15.62
C LEU A 216 3.03 17.81 14.44
N VAL A 217 2.20 17.08 13.70
CA VAL A 217 1.52 17.60 12.52
C VAL A 217 0.32 18.44 12.94
N LYS A 218 0.36 19.73 12.58
CA LYS A 218 -0.80 20.60 12.72
C LYS A 218 -1.81 20.27 11.63
N ILE A 219 -2.95 19.73 12.04
CA ILE A 219 -4.09 19.46 11.15
C ILE A 219 -4.63 20.80 10.62
N PRO A 220 -4.71 21.01 9.29
CA PRO A 220 -5.35 22.18 8.69
C PRO A 220 -6.81 22.35 9.15
N ASN A 221 -7.27 23.59 9.33
CA ASN A 221 -8.58 23.88 9.93
C ASN A 221 -9.77 23.42 9.06
N ASP A 222 -9.62 23.48 7.75
CA ASP A 222 -10.55 22.94 6.75
C ASP A 222 -10.72 21.42 6.90
N ILE A 223 -9.63 20.68 7.10
CA ILE A 223 -9.66 19.24 7.34
C ILE A 223 -10.33 18.92 8.69
N LYS A 224 -10.03 19.68 9.75
CA LYS A 224 -10.75 19.55 11.03
C LYS A 224 -12.25 19.72 10.86
N LYS A 225 -12.67 20.74 10.09
CA LYS A 225 -14.08 21.02 9.82
C LYS A 225 -14.75 19.89 9.04
N ILE A 226 -14.04 19.28 8.09
CA ILE A 226 -14.51 18.09 7.37
C ILE A 226 -14.69 16.90 8.32
N ILE A 227 -13.72 16.62 9.20
CA ILE A 227 -13.81 15.55 10.19
C ILE A 227 -15.02 15.78 11.12
N GLU A 228 -15.18 16.99 11.64
CA GLU A 228 -16.32 17.35 12.51
C GLU A 228 -17.66 17.19 11.79
N ASN A 229 -17.75 17.59 10.52
CA ASN A 229 -18.95 17.40 9.72
C ASN A 229 -19.23 15.92 9.45
N LYS A 230 -18.20 15.11 9.15
CA LYS A 230 -18.35 13.66 9.00
C LYS A 230 -18.87 13.02 10.29
N LYS A 231 -18.34 13.40 11.46
CA LYS A 231 -18.81 12.94 12.77
C LYS A 231 -20.28 13.31 13.02
N LYS A 232 -20.70 14.51 12.62
CA LYS A 232 -22.11 14.92 12.72
C LYS A 232 -23.01 14.08 11.81
N LEU A 233 -22.54 13.74 10.61
CA LEU A 233 -23.27 12.89 9.67
C LEU A 233 -23.30 11.41 10.10
N SER A 234 -22.21 10.88 10.66
CA SER A 234 -22.14 9.50 11.18
C SER A 234 -22.93 9.30 12.48
N ASN A 235 -23.21 10.39 13.21
CA ASN A 235 -24.10 10.38 14.37
C ASN A 235 -25.58 10.36 13.97
N ILE A 236 -25.91 10.42 12.68
CA ILE A 236 -27.25 10.06 12.20
C ILE A 236 -27.32 8.53 12.30
N GLU A 237 -28.10 8.01 13.25
CA GLU A 237 -28.22 6.57 13.52
C GLU A 237 -28.54 5.80 12.23
N GLN A 238 -27.62 4.92 11.82
CA GLN A 238 -27.92 3.92 10.80
C GLN A 238 -28.94 2.95 11.38
N LYS A 239 -30.21 3.09 10.99
CA LYS A 239 -31.27 2.21 11.49
C LYS A 239 -31.19 0.87 10.78
N VAL A 240 -31.38 -0.21 11.53
CA VAL A 240 -31.47 -1.56 10.98
C VAL A 240 -32.56 -1.58 9.91
N GLY A 241 -32.20 -1.97 8.69
CA GLY A 241 -33.12 -2.02 7.54
C GLY A 241 -32.99 -0.87 6.53
N GLU A 242 -32.12 0.11 6.76
CA GLU A 242 -31.85 1.17 5.79
C GLU A 242 -30.72 0.81 4.82
N THR A 243 -30.91 1.12 3.54
CA THR A 243 -29.89 0.97 2.49
C THR A 243 -29.05 2.25 2.41
N TRP A 244 -27.72 2.11 2.45
CA TRP A 244 -26.77 3.22 2.40
C TRP A 244 -25.74 2.98 1.29
N GLN A 245 -25.37 4.03 0.57
CA GLN A 245 -24.39 3.96 -0.50
C GLN A 245 -23.16 4.81 -0.18
N GLY A 246 -21.97 4.23 -0.41
CA GLY A 246 -20.70 4.95 -0.33
C GLY A 246 -20.55 5.93 -1.48
N LYS A 247 -20.18 7.17 -1.16
CA LYS A 247 -19.91 8.26 -2.11
C LYS A 247 -18.51 8.79 -1.88
N VAL A 248 -17.75 8.93 -2.95
CA VAL A 248 -16.43 9.57 -2.91
C VAL A 248 -16.61 11.03 -3.29
N ILE A 249 -16.41 11.94 -2.34
CA ILE A 249 -16.36 13.37 -2.64
C ILE A 249 -14.93 13.68 -3.09
N THR A 250 -14.80 14.12 -4.34
CA THR A 250 -13.54 14.62 -4.90
C THR A 250 -13.63 16.12 -5.11
N ASN A 251 -12.60 16.85 -4.71
CA ASN A 251 -12.47 18.27 -4.99
C ASN A 251 -11.22 18.54 -5.86
N ASP A 252 -11.03 19.79 -6.27
CA ASP A 252 -9.89 20.21 -7.09
C ASP A 252 -8.52 20.09 -6.38
N THR A 253 -8.49 19.72 -5.09
CA THR A 253 -7.28 19.55 -4.28
C THR A 253 -6.87 18.07 -4.08
N ASN A 254 -7.38 17.13 -4.90
CA ASN A 254 -7.10 15.68 -4.81
C ASN A 254 -7.54 15.00 -3.50
N LEU A 255 -8.49 15.60 -2.79
CA LEU A 255 -9.14 15.05 -1.61
C LEU A 255 -10.06 13.89 -2.03
N ASN A 256 -9.98 12.73 -1.36
CA ASN A 256 -10.91 11.60 -1.57
C ASN A 256 -11.53 11.20 -0.23
N ILE A 257 -12.69 11.77 0.08
CA ILE A 257 -13.42 11.42 1.31
C ILE A 257 -14.49 10.40 0.96
N LEU A 258 -14.46 9.25 1.64
CA LEU A 258 -15.51 8.23 1.54
C LEU A 258 -16.60 8.56 2.57
N THR A 259 -17.74 9.03 2.09
CA THR A 259 -18.94 9.28 2.90
C THR A 259 -19.99 8.21 2.63
N TRP A 260 -20.88 7.97 3.60
CA TRP A 260 -22.05 7.12 3.41
C TRP A 260 -23.28 8.02 3.40
N GLU A 261 -24.09 7.95 2.35
CA GLU A 261 -25.38 8.65 2.26
C GLU A 261 -26.49 7.59 2.28
N LYS A 262 -27.61 7.90 2.96
CA LYS A 262 -28.79 7.05 2.93
C LYS A 262 -29.36 7.05 1.51
N VAL A 263 -29.72 5.88 1.00
CA VAL A 263 -30.44 5.76 -0.26
C VAL A 263 -31.91 5.98 0.07
N ASP A 264 -32.45 7.12 -0.35
CA ASP A 264 -33.89 7.33 -0.37
C ASP A 264 -34.44 6.56 -1.60
N GLU A 265 -35.28 5.55 -1.36
CA GLU A 265 -36.07 4.87 -2.41
C GLU A 265 -37.17 5.76 -2.98
#